data_AF-A0A4Z0HPM0-F1
#
_entry.id   AF-A0A4Z0HPM0-F1
#
_cell.length_a   1.000
_cell.length_b   1.000
_cell.length_c   1.000
_cell.angle_alpha   90.00
_cell.angle_beta   90.00
_cell.angle_gamma   90.00
#
_symmetry.space_group_name_H-M   'P 1'
#
loop_
_entity.id
_entity.type
_entity.pdbx_description
1 polymer ?
#
loop_
_entity_poly.entity_id
_entity_poly.type
_entity_poly.pdbx_seq_one_letter_code
_entity_poly.pdbx_strand_id
1 'polypeptide(L)'
;MEVDPEVLRAFAGQVEIASGLIREADVGNKVATAADGLEGSTTQWAARLVGSHVKQVAEKIATNVNNMGTAVRGAAGTYEVSDADLAGSFKGIF
;
A
#
# COMPACT_ATOMS: atom_id res chain seq x y z
N MET A 1 4.57 16.94 -21.46
CA MET A 1 4.67 18.00 -20.43
C MET A 1 5.65 17.52 -19.38
N GLU A 2 6.49 18.41 -18.86
CA GLU A 2 7.32 18.14 -17.68
C GLU A 2 6.46 18.14 -16.42
N VAL A 3 6.85 17.32 -15.45
CA VAL A 3 6.19 17.23 -14.14
C VAL A 3 6.70 18.30 -13.17
N ASP A 4 5.82 18.86 -12.34
CA ASP A 4 6.17 19.80 -11.27
C ASP A 4 6.80 19.05 -10.07
N PRO A 5 8.08 19.29 -9.74
CA PRO A 5 8.76 18.60 -8.65
C PRO A 5 8.16 18.85 -7.26
N GLU A 6 7.53 20.00 -7.02
CA GLU A 6 6.92 20.33 -5.73
C GLU A 6 5.63 19.52 -5.51
N VAL A 7 4.80 19.42 -6.55
CA VAL A 7 3.61 18.56 -6.56
C VAL A 7 3.99 17.09 -6.35
N LEU A 8 5.07 16.63 -6.98
CA LEU A 8 5.58 15.27 -6.81
C LEU A 8 6.06 15.01 -5.38
N ARG A 9 6.77 15.94 -4.72
CA ARG A 9 7.16 15.78 -3.31
C ARG A 9 5.95 15.74 -2.39
N ALA A 10 4.96 16.61 -2.61
CA ALA A 10 3.72 16.60 -1.84
C ALA A 10 2.96 15.27 -1.99
N PHE A 11 2.84 14.78 -3.24
CA PHE A 11 2.23 13.49 -3.52
C PHE A 11 2.99 12.33 -2.87
N ALA A 12 4.32 12.30 -2.95
CA ALA A 12 5.13 11.28 -2.28
C ALA A 12 4.90 11.25 -0.76
N GLY A 13 4.74 12.42 -0.12
CA GLY A 13 4.39 12.52 1.30
C GLY A 13 3.00 11.96 1.62
N GLN A 14 1.99 12.27 0.80
CA GLN A 14 0.63 11.72 0.96
C GLN A 14 0.61 10.19 0.82
N VAL A 15 1.39 9.67 -0.13
CA VAL A 15 1.50 8.24 -0.42
C VAL A 15 2.17 7.50 0.74
N GLU A 16 3.20 8.07 1.35
CA GLU A 16 3.83 7.52 2.56
C GLU A 16 2.84 7.45 3.72
N ILE A 17 2.11 8.54 3.99
CA ILE A 17 1.05 8.58 5.02
C ILE A 17 -0.01 7.51 4.75
N ALA A 18 -0.51 7.41 3.51
CA ALA A 18 -1.52 6.43 3.15
C ALA A 18 -1.02 4.98 3.34
N SER A 19 0.21 4.68 2.93
CA SER A 19 0.82 3.36 3.13
C SER A 19 0.96 3.03 4.62
N GLY A 20 1.31 4.02 5.45
CA GLY A 20 1.38 3.90 6.90
C GLY A 20 0.02 3.59 7.51
N LEU A 21 -1.03 4.34 7.14
CA LEU A 21 -2.40 4.14 7.61
C LEU A 21 -2.93 2.75 7.24
N ILE A 22 -2.62 2.23 6.05
CA ILE A 22 -3.02 0.88 5.63
C ILE A 22 -2.37 -0.18 6.54
N ARG A 23 -1.09 -0.01 6.88
CA ARG A 23 -0.38 -0.93 7.78
C ARG A 23 -0.90 -0.84 9.21
N GLU A 24 -1.12 0.37 9.70
CA GLU A 24 -1.64 0.64 11.05
C GLU A 24 -3.06 0.10 11.25
N ALA A 25 -3.89 0.11 10.20
CA ALA A 25 -5.23 -0.45 10.26
C ALA A 25 -5.25 -1.94 10.67
N ASP A 26 -4.15 -2.66 10.46
CA ASP A 26 -3.90 -4.06 10.87
C ASP A 26 -5.11 -4.98 10.63
N VAL A 27 -5.74 -4.80 9.47
CA VAL A 27 -7.02 -5.41 9.12
C VAL A 27 -6.94 -6.94 9.08
N GLY A 28 -5.79 -7.48 8.67
CA GLY A 28 -5.57 -8.93 8.64
C GLY A 28 -5.58 -9.55 10.03
N ASN A 29 -4.94 -8.91 11.01
CA ASN A 29 -4.95 -9.37 12.39
C ASN A 29 -6.33 -9.24 13.02
N LYS A 30 -7.02 -8.10 12.83
CA LYS A 30 -8.39 -7.89 13.32
C LYS A 30 -9.35 -8.97 12.83
N VAL A 31 -9.24 -9.39 11.57
CA VAL A 31 -10.02 -10.50 11.02
C VAL A 31 -9.58 -11.85 11.63
N ALA A 32 -8.27 -12.09 11.72
CA ALA A 32 -7.73 -13.34 12.24
C ALA A 32 -8.17 -13.64 13.69
N THR A 33 -8.32 -12.59 14.50
CA THR A 33 -8.70 -12.71 15.93
C THR A 33 -10.20 -12.52 16.18
N ALA A 34 -11.00 -12.24 15.13
CA ALA A 34 -12.41 -11.89 15.29
C ALA A 34 -13.26 -13.00 15.96
N ALA A 35 -12.83 -14.26 15.84
CA ALA A 35 -13.52 -15.43 16.37
C ALA A 35 -12.73 -16.17 17.46
N ASP A 36 -11.73 -15.53 18.09
CA ASP A 36 -10.97 -16.15 19.18
C ASP A 36 -11.82 -16.45 20.43
N GLY A 37 -12.99 -15.82 20.57
CA GLY A 37 -13.98 -16.19 21.59
C GLY A 37 -14.74 -17.51 21.34
N LEU A 38 -14.51 -18.17 20.20
CA LEU A 38 -15.13 -19.43 19.81
C LEU A 38 -14.06 -20.53 19.66
N GLU A 39 -13.26 -20.74 20.71
CA GLU A 39 -12.10 -21.63 20.65
C GLU A 39 -12.46 -23.07 20.22
N GLY A 40 -11.68 -23.63 19.29
CA GLY A 40 -11.87 -24.97 18.76
C GLY A 40 -12.98 -25.09 17.70
N SER A 41 -13.70 -24.01 17.40
CA SER A 41 -14.75 -24.00 16.37
C SER A 41 -14.19 -23.87 14.96
N THR A 42 -14.95 -24.37 13.98
CA THR A 42 -14.69 -24.13 12.55
C THR A 42 -14.69 -22.63 12.22
N THR A 43 -15.46 -21.82 12.94
CA THR A 43 -15.51 -20.37 12.79
C THR A 43 -14.19 -19.72 13.16
N GLN A 44 -13.56 -20.13 14.27
CA GLN A 44 -12.24 -19.65 14.66
C GLN A 44 -11.18 -20.02 13.61
N TRP A 45 -11.20 -21.26 13.13
CA TRP A 45 -10.32 -21.70 12.06
C TRP A 45 -10.50 -20.86 10.78
N ALA A 46 -11.75 -20.63 10.37
CA ALA A 46 -12.06 -19.85 9.17
C ALA A 46 -11.62 -18.38 9.32
N ALA A 47 -11.84 -17.76 10.48
CA ALA A 47 -11.40 -16.39 10.76
C ALA A 47 -9.88 -16.26 10.64
N ARG A 48 -9.11 -17.21 11.19
CA ARG A 48 -7.65 -17.24 11.08
C ARG A 48 -7.17 -17.42 9.64
N LEU A 49 -7.81 -18.30 8.86
CA LEU A 49 -7.47 -18.52 7.46
C LEU A 49 -7.74 -17.27 6.61
N VAL A 50 -8.93 -16.69 6.73
CA VAL A 50 -9.31 -15.48 5.99
C VAL A 50 -8.45 -14.30 6.43
N GLY A 51 -8.20 -14.13 7.72
CA GLY A 51 -7.36 -13.06 8.26
C GLY A 51 -5.92 -13.12 7.72
N SER A 52 -5.36 -14.33 7.59
CA SER A 52 -4.05 -14.51 6.94
C SER A 52 -4.06 -14.05 5.48
N HIS A 53 -5.12 -14.37 4.72
CA HIS A 53 -5.24 -13.92 3.34
C HIS A 53 -5.43 -12.40 3.24
N VAL A 54 -6.29 -11.83 4.08
CA VAL A 54 -6.52 -10.37 4.16
C VAL A 54 -5.22 -9.64 4.49
N LYS A 55 -4.39 -10.18 5.40
CA LYS A 55 -3.07 -9.62 5.71
C LYS A 55 -2.18 -9.53 4.47
N GLN A 56 -2.09 -10.61 3.69
CA GLN A 56 -1.27 -10.64 2.47
C GLN A 56 -1.75 -9.61 1.44
N VAL A 57 -3.07 -9.44 1.29
CA VAL A 57 -3.65 -8.44 0.38
C VAL A 57 -3.35 -7.02 0.87
N ALA A 58 -3.54 -6.75 2.16
CA ALA A 58 -3.24 -5.43 2.74
C ALA A 58 -1.75 -5.06 2.62
N GLU A 59 -0.85 -6.01 2.85
CA GLU A 59 0.60 -5.82 2.67
C GLU A 59 0.97 -5.53 1.21
N LYS A 60 0.34 -6.22 0.24
CA LYS A 60 0.52 -5.93 -1.20
C LYS A 60 0.07 -4.52 -1.55
N ILE A 61 -1.11 -4.10 -1.08
CA ILE A 61 -1.61 -2.73 -1.33
C ILE A 61 -0.65 -1.71 -0.72
N ALA A 62 -0.24 -1.87 0.53
CA ALA A 62 0.70 -0.97 1.18
C ALA A 62 2.05 -0.91 0.45
N THR A 63 2.54 -2.05 -0.05
CA THR A 63 3.77 -2.12 -0.84
C THR A 63 3.64 -1.38 -2.17
N ASN A 64 2.53 -1.58 -2.88
CA ASN A 64 2.26 -0.91 -4.15
C ASN A 64 2.17 0.61 -3.98
N VAL A 65 1.46 1.06 -2.94
CA VAL A 65 1.38 2.47 -2.57
C VAL A 65 2.77 3.01 -2.25
N ASN A 66 3.59 2.33 -1.43
CA ASN A 66 4.95 2.76 -1.15
C ASN A 66 5.86 2.83 -2.40
N ASN A 67 5.72 1.87 -3.32
CA ASN A 67 6.46 1.85 -4.58
C ASN A 67 6.11 3.06 -5.45
N MET A 68 4.82 3.46 -5.48
CA MET A 68 4.37 4.67 -6.15
C MET A 68 5.07 5.93 -5.58
N GLY A 69 5.18 6.03 -4.26
CA GLY A 69 5.86 7.15 -3.59
C GLY A 69 7.37 7.18 -3.88
N THR A 70 8.00 6.00 -4.03
CA THR A 70 9.41 5.87 -4.40
C THR A 70 9.66 6.33 -5.83
N ALA A 71 8.81 5.89 -6.77
CA ALA A 71 8.90 6.29 -8.18
C ALA A 71 8.76 7.81 -8.34
N VAL A 72 7.81 8.40 -7.63
CA VAL A 72 7.56 9.85 -7.65
C VAL A 72 8.72 10.65 -7.05
N ARG A 73 9.29 10.21 -5.92
CA ARG A 73 10.49 10.84 -5.33
C ARG A 73 11.69 10.77 -6.28
N GLY A 74 11.87 9.63 -6.94
CA GLY A 74 12.89 9.47 -7.97
C GLY A 74 12.73 10.50 -9.08
N ALA A 75 11.51 10.66 -9.60
CA ALA A 75 11.21 11.62 -10.65
C ALA A 75 11.38 13.09 -10.22
N ALA A 76 11.02 13.43 -8.97
CA ALA A 76 11.18 14.77 -8.42
C ALA A 76 12.66 15.19 -8.22
N GLY A 77 13.59 14.23 -8.14
CA GLY A 77 15.03 14.49 -8.03
C GLY A 77 15.70 14.84 -9.35
N THR A 78 15.08 14.50 -10.48
CA THR A 78 15.68 14.58 -11.83
C THR A 78 15.32 15.83 -12.62
N TYR A 79 14.44 16.73 -12.11
CA TYR A 79 14.01 18.02 -12.68
C TYR A 79 13.45 18.05 -14.13
N GLU A 80 13.72 17.05 -14.97
CA GLU A 80 13.36 16.98 -16.41
C GLU A 80 12.55 15.70 -16.75
N VAL A 81 11.85 15.10 -15.78
CA VAL A 81 11.05 13.89 -16.07
C VAL A 81 9.81 14.28 -16.87
N SER A 82 9.50 13.51 -17.91
CA SER A 82 8.26 13.67 -18.65
C SER A 82 7.11 12.92 -17.96
N ASP A 83 5.89 13.43 -18.08
CA ASP A 83 4.68 12.77 -17.59
C ASP A 83 4.54 11.33 -18.11
N ALA A 84 4.96 11.07 -19.35
CA ALA A 84 4.93 9.74 -19.96
C ALA A 84 5.89 8.75 -19.28
N ASP A 85 7.09 9.20 -18.92
CA ASP A 85 8.08 8.38 -18.23
C ASP A 85 7.64 8.07 -16.79
N LEU A 86 7.06 9.06 -16.09
CA LEU A 86 6.47 8.86 -14.77
C LEU A 86 5.30 7.87 -14.84
N ALA A 87 4.38 8.02 -15.80
CA ALA A 87 3.28 7.08 -16.01
C ALA A 87 3.79 5.65 -16.30
N GLY A 88 4.91 5.53 -17.03
CA GLY A 88 5.60 4.26 -17.25
C GLY A 88 6.05 3.58 -15.97
N SER A 89 6.54 4.33 -14.97
CA SER A 89 7.00 3.80 -13.68
C SER A 89 5.88 3.18 -12.83
N PHE A 90 4.62 3.56 -13.07
CA PHE A 90 3.47 2.99 -12.37
C PHE A 90 2.98 1.66 -12.98
N LYS A 91 3.45 1.28 -14.17
CA LYS A 91 3.07 -0.01 -14.78
C LYS A 91 3.60 -1.18 -13.94
N GLY A 92 2.71 -2.08 -13.53
CA GLY A 92 3.04 -3.25 -12.70
C GLY A 92 3.05 -2.99 -11.20
N ILE A 93 2.81 -1.75 -10.77
CA ILE A 93 2.48 -1.41 -9.37
C ILE A 93 0.99 -1.72 -9.09
N PHE A 94 0.17 -1.89 -10.14
CA PHE A 94 -1.21 -2.37 -10.07
C PHE A 94 -1.48 -3.35 -11.21
#